data_AF-A0A7X6TP29-F1
#
_entry.id   AF-A0A7X6TP29-F1
#
_cell.length_a   1.000
_cell.length_b   1.000
_cell.length_c   1.000
_cell.angle_alpha   90.00
_cell.angle_beta   90.00
_cell.angle_gamma   90.00
#
_symmetry.space_group_name_H-M   'P 1'
#
loop_
_entity.id
_entity.type
_entity.pdbx_description
1 polymer ?
#
loop_
_entity_poly.entity_id
_entity_poly.type
_entity_poly.pdbx_seq_one_letter_code
_entity_poly.pdbx_strand_id
1 'polypeptide(L)'
;MLLSWFSEAIERINYPDLIVSFVMILILSFFCFKNTNNRKVFALLLVIYVLMVIVAILDYGISYTVLEVALIIAAASYVSLSFSDLGPFFSRKPRRKKVEPLPEETIEQLIEIINETVMLLSETKTGAIITFEKNEDLSEYINMGDAVDAPVTSELLRTIFYEGTPLHDGAVIIRDGKIAAASVYYTPTTRPLNGKYGARHRAAIGFSEVHRSITVVVSEETGRISFAVEGELISVSRDSFKRRLIEYLS
;
A
#
# COMPACT_ATOMS: atom_id res chain seq x y z
N MET A 1 -18.64 14.68 -56.57
CA MET A 1 -18.95 15.57 -55.43
C MET A 1 -18.33 15.06 -54.13
N LEU A 2 -18.68 13.87 -53.64
CA LEU A 2 -18.00 13.29 -52.45
C LEU A 2 -16.52 12.96 -52.70
N LEU A 3 -16.19 12.33 -53.83
CA LEU A 3 -14.80 11.98 -54.19
C LEU A 3 -13.90 13.21 -54.42
N SER A 4 -14.47 14.30 -54.93
CA SER A 4 -13.74 15.55 -55.19
C SER A 4 -13.52 16.37 -53.91
N TRP A 5 -14.51 16.38 -53.01
CA TRP A 5 -14.35 16.92 -51.66
C TRP A 5 -13.29 16.13 -50.87
N PHE A 6 -13.31 14.79 -51.00
CA PHE A 6 -12.33 13.92 -50.34
C PHE A 6 -10.91 14.15 -50.85
N SER A 7 -10.72 14.36 -52.16
CA SER A 7 -9.40 14.68 -52.72
C SER A 7 -8.88 16.05 -52.28
N GLU A 8 -9.74 17.07 -52.24
CA GLU A 8 -9.36 18.41 -51.75
C GLU A 8 -9.02 18.42 -50.26
N ALA A 9 -9.77 17.67 -49.45
CA ALA A 9 -9.47 17.51 -48.03
C ALA A 9 -8.11 16.83 -47.82
N ILE A 10 -7.80 15.80 -48.62
CA ILE A 10 -6.51 15.08 -48.56
C ILE A 10 -5.34 15.99 -48.94
N GLU A 11 -5.48 16.83 -49.97
CA GLU A 11 -4.41 17.73 -50.41
C GLU A 11 -4.09 18.85 -49.40
N ARG A 12 -5.03 19.19 -48.52
CA ARG A 12 -4.82 20.17 -47.42
C ARG A 12 -4.17 19.59 -46.18
N ILE A 13 -4.10 18.26 -46.06
CA ILE A 13 -3.48 17.63 -44.90
C ILE A 13 -1.98 17.83 -44.96
N ASN A 14 -1.44 18.47 -43.93
CA ASN A 14 0.00 18.54 -43.75
C ASN A 14 0.50 17.16 -43.26
N TYR A 15 0.87 16.31 -44.21
CA TYR A 15 1.41 14.97 -43.93
C TYR A 15 2.56 14.95 -42.91
N PRO A 16 3.49 15.93 -42.91
CA PRO A 16 4.54 15.97 -41.89
C PRO A 16 3.98 16.05 -40.46
N ASP A 17 2.97 16.88 -40.23
CA ASP A 17 2.36 17.09 -38.91
C ASP A 17 1.57 15.85 -38.45
N LEU A 18 0.89 15.19 -39.39
CA LEU A 18 0.20 13.92 -39.15
C LEU A 18 1.20 12.79 -38.77
N ILE A 19 2.34 12.74 -39.43
CA ILE A 19 3.39 11.75 -39.16
C ILE A 19 4.02 12.02 -37.79
N VAL A 20 4.33 13.28 -37.47
CA VAL A 20 4.92 13.66 -36.17
C VAL A 20 3.98 13.32 -35.01
N SER A 21 2.70 13.66 -35.14
CA SER A 21 1.69 13.32 -34.12
C SER A 21 1.51 11.80 -33.94
N PHE A 22 1.51 11.03 -35.03
CA PHE A 22 1.45 9.58 -34.98
C PHE A 22 2.67 8.97 -34.26
N VAL A 23 3.88 9.43 -34.58
CA VAL A 23 5.12 8.97 -33.94
C VAL A 23 5.14 9.33 -32.44
N MET A 24 4.69 10.54 -32.07
CA MET A 24 4.63 10.96 -30.68
C MET A 24 3.66 10.10 -29.85
N ILE A 25 2.51 9.73 -30.42
CA ILE A 25 1.52 8.85 -29.76
C ILE A 25 2.05 7.42 -29.62
N LEU A 26 2.80 6.91 -30.61
CA LEU A 26 3.47 5.61 -30.48
C LEU A 26 4.50 5.61 -29.35
N ILE A 27 5.28 6.68 -29.21
CA ILE A 27 6.26 6.83 -28.11
C ILE A 27 5.53 6.88 -26.76
N LEU A 28 4.48 7.70 -26.64
CA LEU A 28 3.69 7.83 -25.42
C LEU A 28 2.99 6.51 -25.03
N SER A 29 2.43 5.80 -26.01
CA SER A 29 1.77 4.51 -25.77
C SER A 29 2.76 3.41 -25.37
N PHE A 30 3.96 3.37 -25.97
CA PHE A 30 5.03 2.46 -25.57
C PHE A 30 5.50 2.74 -24.13
N PHE A 31 5.69 4.01 -23.77
CA PHE A 31 6.07 4.41 -22.42
C PHE A 31 4.98 4.05 -21.39
N CYS A 32 3.71 4.30 -21.73
CA CYS A 32 2.57 3.94 -20.87
C CYS A 32 2.43 2.42 -20.68
N PHE A 33 2.64 1.63 -21.73
CA PHE A 33 2.56 0.16 -21.69
C PHE A 33 3.69 -0.45 -20.86
N LYS A 34 4.91 0.09 -20.99
CA LYS A 34 6.08 -0.40 -20.24
C LYS A 34 6.02 -0.03 -18.77
N ASN A 35 5.48 1.14 -18.46
CA ASN A 35 5.53 1.71 -17.10
C ASN A 35 4.24 1.46 -16.29
N THR A 36 3.11 1.11 -16.91
CA THR A 36 1.83 0.94 -16.21
C THR A 36 1.01 -0.23 -16.79
N ASN A 37 0.42 -1.05 -15.92
CA ASN A 37 -0.46 -2.16 -16.35
C ASN A 37 -1.90 -1.67 -16.66
N ASN A 38 -2.11 -0.37 -16.85
CA ASN A 38 -3.44 0.26 -16.83
C ASN A 38 -3.97 0.47 -18.26
N ARG A 39 -4.53 -0.60 -18.85
CA ARG A 39 -5.03 -0.66 -20.24
C ARG A 39 -6.03 0.45 -20.63
N LYS A 40 -6.67 1.10 -19.66
CA LYS A 40 -7.63 2.20 -19.87
C LYS A 40 -6.98 3.46 -20.45
N VAL A 41 -5.70 3.71 -20.13
CA VAL A 41 -4.95 4.89 -20.62
C VAL A 41 -4.64 4.76 -22.10
N PHE A 42 -4.24 3.57 -22.53
CA PHE A 42 -4.03 3.27 -23.94
C PHE A 42 -5.31 3.48 -24.76
N ALA A 43 -6.46 3.03 -24.24
CA ALA A 43 -7.75 3.25 -24.88
C ALA A 43 -8.10 4.74 -25.02
N LEU A 44 -7.85 5.55 -23.98
CA LEU A 44 -8.10 7.00 -24.01
C LEU A 44 -7.23 7.72 -25.05
N LEU A 45 -5.93 7.42 -25.11
CA LEU A 45 -5.02 8.01 -26.11
C LEU A 45 -5.41 7.63 -27.53
N LEU A 46 -5.83 6.38 -27.74
CA LEU A 46 -6.31 5.91 -29.04
C LEU A 46 -7.61 6.60 -29.47
N VAL A 47 -8.54 6.82 -28.55
CA VAL A 47 -9.78 7.58 -28.82
C VAL A 47 -9.47 9.02 -29.20
N ILE A 48 -8.56 9.69 -28.49
CA ILE A 48 -8.12 11.05 -28.82
C ILE A 48 -7.48 11.09 -30.21
N TYR A 49 -6.61 10.12 -30.55
CA TYR A 49 -5.99 10.03 -31.87
C TYR A 49 -7.02 9.88 -32.99
N VAL A 50 -8.00 8.99 -32.82
CA VAL A 50 -9.07 8.78 -33.81
C VAL A 50 -9.87 10.07 -34.00
N LEU A 51 -10.19 10.79 -32.91
CA LEU A 51 -10.82 12.11 -32.98
C LEU A 51 -9.96 13.12 -33.75
N MET A 52 -8.63 13.09 -33.60
CA MET A 52 -7.75 13.97 -34.39
C MET A 52 -7.85 13.69 -35.89
N VAL A 53 -7.79 12.42 -36.29
CA VAL A 53 -7.90 12.01 -37.69
C VAL A 53 -9.25 12.44 -38.27
N ILE A 54 -10.33 12.32 -37.50
CA ILE A 54 -11.67 12.77 -37.90
C ILE A 54 -11.69 14.30 -38.11
N VAL A 55 -11.15 15.09 -37.17
CA VAL A 55 -11.11 16.56 -37.30
C VAL A 55 -10.25 16.99 -38.49
N ALA A 56 -9.13 16.30 -38.73
CA ALA A 56 -8.24 16.54 -39.87
C ALA A 56 -8.95 16.33 -41.22
N ILE A 57 -9.80 15.28 -41.30
CA ILE A 57 -10.56 14.96 -42.51
C ILE A 57 -11.73 15.92 -42.73
N LEU A 58 -12.34 16.43 -41.66
CA LEU A 58 -13.57 17.23 -41.73
C LEU A 58 -13.35 18.75 -41.94
N ASP A 59 -12.09 19.21 -42.04
CA ASP A 59 -11.68 20.60 -42.35
C ASP A 59 -12.45 21.68 -41.57
N TYR A 60 -12.66 21.47 -40.26
CA TYR A 60 -13.46 22.36 -39.40
C TYR A 60 -12.79 23.71 -39.07
N GLY A 61 -11.63 24.03 -39.65
CA GLY A 61 -10.88 25.26 -39.35
C GLY A 61 -10.31 25.33 -37.92
N ILE A 62 -10.41 24.24 -37.15
CA ILE A 62 -9.71 24.11 -35.88
C ILE A 62 -8.23 23.90 -36.22
N SER A 63 -7.40 24.88 -35.85
CA SER A 63 -5.96 24.76 -36.05
C SER A 63 -5.46 23.54 -35.30
N TYR A 64 -4.69 22.68 -36.00
CA TYR A 64 -4.01 21.51 -35.44
C TYR A 64 -3.28 21.82 -34.12
N THR A 65 -2.81 23.06 -33.97
CA THR A 65 -2.18 23.59 -32.76
C THR A 65 -3.05 23.50 -31.50
N VAL A 66 -4.37 23.76 -31.60
CA VAL A 66 -5.29 23.68 -30.45
C VAL A 66 -5.38 22.23 -29.95
N LEU A 67 -5.36 21.29 -30.88
CA LEU A 67 -5.45 19.86 -30.61
C LEU A 67 -4.15 19.31 -30.02
N GLU A 68 -3.00 19.75 -30.52
CA GLU A 68 -1.69 19.44 -29.96
C GLU A 68 -1.55 19.95 -28.52
N VAL A 69 -1.99 21.19 -28.26
CA VAL A 69 -1.99 21.77 -26.90
C VAL A 69 -2.88 20.96 -25.97
N ALA A 70 -4.07 20.53 -26.41
CA ALA A 70 -4.95 19.68 -25.62
C ALA A 70 -4.30 18.33 -25.29
N LEU A 71 -3.57 17.74 -26.24
CA LEU A 71 -2.89 16.46 -26.05
C LEU A 71 -1.68 16.59 -25.13
N ILE A 72 -0.94 17.70 -25.19
CA ILE A 72 0.14 18.04 -24.26
C ILE A 72 -0.41 18.22 -22.85
N ILE A 73 -1.52 18.94 -22.67
CA ILE A 73 -2.16 19.13 -21.37
C ILE A 73 -2.67 17.79 -20.81
N ALA A 74 -3.27 16.95 -21.64
CA ALA A 74 -3.73 15.62 -21.23
C ALA A 74 -2.56 14.71 -20.82
N ALA A 75 -1.47 14.71 -21.58
CA ALA A 75 -0.24 13.97 -21.26
C ALA A 75 0.41 14.49 -19.97
N ALA A 76 0.52 15.81 -19.79
CA ALA A 76 1.06 16.43 -18.58
C ALA A 76 0.21 16.15 -17.34
N SER A 77 -1.13 16.22 -17.46
CA SER A 77 -2.05 15.89 -16.37
C SER A 77 -1.95 14.41 -15.98
N TYR A 78 -1.80 13.52 -16.96
CA TYR A 78 -1.60 12.09 -16.70
C TYR A 78 -0.25 11.80 -16.04
N VAL A 79 0.82 12.46 -16.49
CA VAL A 79 2.13 12.42 -15.82
C VAL A 79 1.96 12.90 -14.38
N SER A 80 1.28 14.02 -14.12
CA SER A 80 1.04 14.50 -12.76
C SER A 80 0.28 13.50 -11.87
N LEU A 81 -0.72 12.79 -12.41
CA LEU A 81 -1.48 11.76 -11.68
C LEU A 81 -0.69 10.45 -11.50
N SER A 82 0.19 10.10 -12.43
CA SER A 82 1.10 8.96 -12.27
C SER A 82 2.25 9.31 -11.30
N PHE A 83 2.57 10.60 -11.17
CA PHE A 83 3.56 11.11 -10.23
C PHE A 83 3.03 11.20 -8.79
N SER A 84 1.71 11.25 -8.56
CA SER A 84 1.17 11.08 -7.19
C SER A 84 1.44 9.67 -6.65
N ASP A 85 1.61 8.69 -7.53
CA ASP A 85 2.06 7.33 -7.19
C ASP A 85 3.61 7.21 -7.08
N LEU A 86 4.38 8.30 -7.23
CA LEU A 86 5.85 8.31 -7.03
C LEU A 86 6.26 8.62 -5.59
N GLY A 87 5.33 8.62 -4.63
CA GLY A 87 5.67 8.51 -3.21
C GLY A 87 6.83 7.52 -2.93
N PRO A 88 6.87 6.33 -3.58
CA PRO A 88 7.97 5.37 -3.45
C PRO A 88 9.28 5.72 -4.19
N PHE A 89 9.26 6.65 -5.16
CA PHE A 89 10.44 6.99 -5.98
C PHE A 89 11.26 8.13 -5.37
N PHE A 90 10.61 9.05 -4.66
CA PHE A 90 11.28 10.08 -3.84
C PHE A 90 11.45 9.69 -2.37
N SER A 91 10.74 8.66 -1.91
CA SER A 91 11.16 7.92 -0.73
C SER A 91 12.49 7.26 -1.06
N ARG A 92 13.59 7.91 -0.69
CA ARG A 92 14.87 7.23 -0.51
C ARG A 92 14.56 6.02 0.35
N LYS A 93 14.43 4.82 -0.24
CA LYS A 93 14.48 3.57 0.52
C LYS A 93 15.70 3.73 1.42
N PRO A 94 15.55 3.90 2.74
CA PRO A 94 16.72 3.96 3.59
C PRO A 94 17.43 2.66 3.29
N ARG A 95 18.63 2.78 2.72
CA ARG A 95 19.43 1.64 2.30
C ARG A 95 19.50 0.76 3.52
N ARG A 96 18.85 -0.42 3.48
CA ARG A 96 18.80 -1.38 4.60
C ARG A 96 20.23 -1.44 5.12
N LYS A 97 20.51 -0.80 6.26
CA LYS A 97 21.70 -1.14 7.01
C LYS A 97 21.49 -2.60 7.30
N LYS A 98 22.46 -3.43 6.94
CA LYS A 98 22.44 -4.84 7.29
C LYS A 98 22.40 -4.86 8.82
N VAL A 99 21.19 -4.94 9.38
CA VAL A 99 21.00 -5.02 10.81
C VAL A 99 21.56 -6.39 11.15
N GLU A 100 22.62 -6.40 11.95
CA GLU A 100 23.11 -7.65 12.50
C GLU A 100 21.94 -8.30 13.24
N PRO A 101 21.71 -9.61 13.06
CA PRO A 101 20.67 -10.30 13.81
C PRO A 101 20.81 -9.93 15.28
N LEU A 102 19.70 -9.54 15.90
CA LEU A 102 19.69 -9.28 17.34
C LEU A 102 20.32 -10.48 18.05
N PRO A 103 21.22 -10.26 19.03
CA PRO A 103 21.72 -11.35 19.84
C PRO A 103 20.54 -12.19 20.38
N GLU A 104 20.69 -13.52 20.44
CA GLU A 104 19.62 -14.41 20.93
C GLU A 104 19.09 -13.97 22.30
N GLU A 105 20.00 -13.53 23.18
CA GLU A 105 19.69 -12.97 24.50
C GLU A 105 18.76 -11.73 24.43
N THR A 106 18.87 -10.93 23.38
CA THR A 106 18.01 -9.75 23.16
C THR A 106 16.62 -10.12 22.63
N ILE A 107 16.51 -11.20 21.85
CA ILE A 107 15.21 -11.70 21.37
C ILE A 107 14.42 -12.31 22.52
N GLU A 108 15.07 -13.11 23.38
CA GLU A 108 14.41 -13.67 24.56
C GLU A 108 13.88 -12.58 25.51
N GLN A 109 14.68 -11.53 25.75
CA GLN A 109 14.25 -10.37 26.54
C GLN A 109 13.05 -9.65 25.93
N LEU A 110 13.07 -9.42 24.61
CA LEU A 110 11.94 -8.83 23.90
C LEU A 110 10.67 -9.67 24.07
N ILE A 111 10.77 -10.98 23.88
CA ILE A 111 9.63 -11.90 24.01
C ILE A 111 9.11 -11.91 25.44
N GLU A 112 9.97 -11.81 26.45
CA GLU A 112 9.56 -11.70 27.85
C GLU A 112 8.74 -10.44 28.10
N ILE A 113 9.23 -9.29 27.61
CA ILE A 113 8.52 -8.01 27.70
C ILE A 113 7.14 -8.12 27.03
N ILE A 114 7.08 -8.65 25.81
CA ILE A 114 5.82 -8.84 25.08
C ILE A 114 4.87 -9.78 25.83
N ASN A 115 5.38 -10.87 26.37
CA ASN A 115 4.59 -11.83 27.16
C ASN A 115 3.96 -11.11 28.36
N GLU A 116 4.75 -10.42 29.17
CA GLU A 116 4.27 -9.65 30.32
C GLU A 116 3.21 -8.60 29.91
N THR A 117 3.51 -7.81 28.87
CA THR A 117 2.59 -6.79 28.35
C THR A 117 1.26 -7.41 27.91
N VAL A 118 1.29 -8.49 27.14
CA VAL A 118 0.08 -9.13 26.61
C VAL A 118 -0.75 -9.77 27.73
N MET A 119 -0.11 -10.33 28.76
CA MET A 119 -0.84 -10.83 29.93
C MET A 119 -1.58 -9.70 30.66
N LEU A 120 -0.91 -8.56 30.89
CA LEU A 120 -1.52 -7.40 31.53
C LEU A 120 -2.70 -6.84 30.71
N LEU A 121 -2.51 -6.67 29.40
CA LEU A 121 -3.56 -6.20 28.49
C LEU A 121 -4.74 -7.18 28.43
N SER A 122 -4.48 -8.49 28.47
CA SER A 122 -5.51 -9.53 28.53
C SER A 122 -6.32 -9.46 29.83
N GLU A 123 -5.67 -9.21 30.97
CA GLU A 123 -6.30 -9.08 32.29
C GLU A 123 -7.19 -7.85 32.39
N THR A 124 -6.70 -6.71 31.90
CA THR A 124 -7.46 -5.46 31.88
C THR A 124 -8.46 -5.39 30.72
N LYS A 125 -8.48 -6.41 29.85
CA LYS A 125 -9.26 -6.46 28.60
C LYS A 125 -9.02 -5.21 27.73
N THR A 126 -7.78 -4.76 27.67
CA THR A 126 -7.38 -3.66 26.81
C THR A 126 -7.07 -4.21 25.42
N GLY A 127 -7.78 -3.71 24.41
CA GLY A 127 -7.62 -4.15 23.03
C GLY A 127 -6.22 -3.85 22.48
N ALA A 128 -5.58 -4.83 21.87
CA ALA A 128 -4.24 -4.66 21.31
C ALA A 128 -4.05 -5.41 20.01
N ILE A 129 -3.19 -4.88 19.13
CA ILE A 129 -2.78 -5.49 17.88
C ILE A 129 -1.30 -5.18 17.62
N ILE A 130 -0.44 -6.20 17.71
CA ILE A 130 1.02 -6.07 17.67
C ILE A 130 1.55 -6.98 16.57
N THR A 131 2.14 -6.41 15.53
CA THR A 131 2.71 -7.13 14.39
C THR A 131 4.23 -7.15 14.47
N PHE A 132 4.81 -8.32 14.25
CA PHE A 132 6.26 -8.49 14.18
C PHE A 132 6.69 -8.60 12.72
N GLU A 133 7.59 -7.72 12.30
CA GLU A 133 8.25 -7.83 11.02
C GLU A 133 9.24 -9.01 11.03
N LYS A 134 9.18 -9.86 10.00
CA LYS A 134 10.09 -11.00 9.82
C LYS A 134 10.86 -10.87 8.50
N ASN A 135 10.46 -11.64 7.47
CA ASN A 135 11.19 -11.73 6.21
C ASN A 135 10.75 -10.70 5.16
N GLU A 136 9.62 -10.04 5.40
CA GLU A 136 9.01 -9.08 4.49
C GLU A 136 9.24 -7.66 4.98
N ASP A 137 9.45 -6.73 4.05
CA ASP A 137 9.67 -5.31 4.37
C ASP A 137 8.32 -4.60 4.55
N LEU A 138 7.97 -4.22 5.79
CA LEU A 138 6.73 -3.49 6.09
C LEU A 138 6.91 -1.97 6.07
N SER A 139 7.95 -1.44 5.39
CA SER A 139 8.26 0.00 5.42
C SER A 139 7.13 0.87 4.91
N GLU A 140 6.34 0.40 3.94
CA GLU A 140 5.17 1.12 3.45
C GLU A 140 4.15 1.37 4.57
N TYR A 141 3.84 0.34 5.36
CA TYR A 141 2.91 0.42 6.49
C TYR A 141 3.46 1.26 7.64
N ILE A 142 4.76 1.13 7.93
CA ILE A 142 5.43 1.94 8.96
C ILE A 142 5.38 3.42 8.61
N ASN A 143 5.54 3.78 7.32
CA ASN A 143 5.47 5.17 6.87
C ASN A 143 4.04 5.74 6.87
N MET A 144 3.01 4.89 6.88
CA MET A 144 1.60 5.30 6.96
C MET A 144 1.12 5.50 8.40
N GLY A 145 1.78 4.88 9.39
CA GLY A 145 1.46 5.04 10.80
C GLY A 145 2.22 6.19 11.48
N ASP A 146 2.01 6.33 12.79
CA ASP A 146 2.74 7.28 13.62
C ASP A 146 4.11 6.70 13.96
N ALA A 147 5.18 7.36 13.49
CA ALA A 147 6.55 6.93 13.77
C ALA A 147 6.87 7.03 15.27
N VAL A 148 7.38 5.93 15.85
CA VAL A 148 7.74 5.86 17.28
C VAL A 148 9.26 5.73 17.46
N ASP A 149 9.90 4.82 16.70
CA ASP A 149 11.34 4.48 16.78
C ASP A 149 11.89 4.40 18.22
N ALA A 150 11.23 3.61 19.06
CA ALA A 150 11.57 3.48 20.48
C ALA A 150 11.88 2.02 20.87
N PRO A 151 12.67 1.79 21.93
CA PRO A 151 12.80 0.46 22.54
C PRO A 151 11.45 -0.11 22.95
N VAL A 152 11.28 -1.43 22.79
CA VAL A 152 10.09 -2.11 23.27
C VAL A 152 10.15 -2.20 24.80
N THR A 153 9.17 -1.61 25.47
CA THR A 153 8.97 -1.70 26.93
C THR A 153 7.50 -1.96 27.22
N SER A 154 7.22 -2.61 28.35
CA SER A 154 5.85 -2.97 28.73
C SER A 154 5.00 -1.73 28.99
N GLU A 155 5.59 -0.72 29.64
CA GLU A 155 4.98 0.57 29.91
C GLU A 155 4.60 1.29 28.62
N LEU A 156 5.51 1.39 27.64
CA LEU A 156 5.25 2.08 26.39
C LEU A 156 4.14 1.41 25.58
N LEU A 157 4.17 0.08 25.45
CA LEU A 157 3.10 -0.66 24.74
C LEU A 157 1.75 -0.48 25.43
N ARG A 158 1.69 -0.57 26.76
CA ARG A 158 0.46 -0.33 27.52
C ARG A 158 -0.05 1.10 27.38
N THR A 159 0.85 2.09 27.32
CA THR A 159 0.48 3.49 27.04
C THR A 159 -0.07 3.65 25.63
N ILE A 160 0.56 3.03 24.62
CA ILE A 160 0.06 3.07 23.24
C ILE A 160 -1.35 2.49 23.15
N PHE A 161 -1.62 1.33 23.76
CA PHE A 161 -2.94 0.69 23.69
C PHE A 161 -3.97 1.24 24.69
N TYR A 162 -3.62 2.26 25.48
CA TYR A 162 -4.59 2.88 26.37
C TYR A 162 -5.62 3.68 25.56
N GLU A 163 -6.90 3.37 25.74
CA GLU A 163 -8.05 3.93 24.98
C GLU A 163 -8.11 5.46 24.96
N GLY A 164 -7.52 6.13 25.95
CA GLY A 164 -7.45 7.59 26.03
C GLY A 164 -6.36 8.24 25.17
N THR A 165 -5.52 7.48 24.46
CA THR A 165 -4.43 8.04 23.63
C THR A 165 -4.80 8.04 22.16
N PRO A 166 -4.28 8.96 21.33
CA PRO A 166 -4.47 8.85 19.86
C PRO A 166 -3.83 7.58 19.25
N LEU A 167 -2.82 7.00 19.93
CA LEU A 167 -2.00 5.91 19.38
C LEU A 167 -2.65 4.52 19.46
N HIS A 168 -3.75 4.37 20.21
CA HIS A 168 -4.38 3.06 20.45
C HIS A 168 -5.23 2.54 19.28
N ASP A 169 -5.51 3.42 18.30
CA ASP A 169 -6.34 3.11 17.15
C ASP A 169 -5.47 2.63 15.98
N GLY A 170 -5.17 1.34 15.98
CA GLY A 170 -4.39 0.70 14.93
C GLY A 170 -3.35 -0.26 15.51
N ALA A 171 -2.55 -0.82 14.62
CA ALA A 171 -1.51 -1.77 14.96
C ALA A 171 -0.20 -1.09 15.36
N VAL A 172 0.52 -1.76 16.24
CA VAL A 172 1.93 -1.50 16.50
C VAL A 172 2.76 -2.44 15.64
N ILE A 173 3.75 -1.90 14.91
CA ILE A 173 4.74 -2.71 14.18
C ILE A 173 6.05 -2.72 14.96
N ILE A 174 6.52 -3.92 15.30
CA ILE A 174 7.83 -4.17 15.88
C ILE A 174 8.79 -4.62 14.77
N ARG A 175 9.89 -3.88 14.63
CA ARG A 175 10.97 -4.14 13.67
C ARG A 175 12.29 -4.06 14.41
N ASP A 176 13.17 -5.05 14.22
CA ASP A 176 14.52 -5.06 14.78
C ASP A 176 14.57 -4.78 16.30
N GLY A 177 13.59 -5.33 17.05
CA GLY A 177 13.52 -5.18 18.50
C GLY A 177 13.07 -3.81 19.00
N LYS A 178 12.55 -2.97 18.10
CA LYS A 178 11.98 -1.65 18.40
C LYS A 178 10.54 -1.52 17.94
N ILE A 179 9.82 -0.61 18.58
CA ILE A 179 8.54 -0.12 18.09
C ILE A 179 8.84 0.84 16.92
N ALA A 180 8.58 0.41 15.69
CA ALA A 180 8.81 1.23 14.51
C ALA A 180 7.72 2.28 14.33
N ALA A 181 6.46 1.84 14.41
CA ALA A 181 5.29 2.69 14.29
C ALA A 181 4.13 2.17 15.15
N ALA A 182 3.22 3.07 15.52
CA ALA A 182 1.91 2.82 16.10
C ALA A 182 0.81 3.39 15.19
N SER A 183 -0.46 3.22 15.56
CA SER A 183 -1.61 3.67 14.76
C SER A 183 -1.60 3.18 13.30
N VAL A 184 -1.01 2.01 13.04
CA VAL A 184 -0.90 1.49 11.67
C VAL A 184 -2.22 0.82 11.29
N TYR A 185 -2.92 1.36 10.30
CA TYR A 185 -4.18 0.80 9.83
C TYR A 185 -3.95 -0.32 8.82
N TYR A 186 -4.58 -1.47 9.07
CA TYR A 186 -4.59 -2.59 8.13
C TYR A 186 -5.92 -2.69 7.42
N THR A 187 -5.88 -3.12 6.16
CA THR A 187 -7.08 -3.51 5.42
C THR A 187 -7.67 -4.75 6.09
N PRO A 188 -8.92 -4.70 6.60
CA PRO A 188 -9.56 -5.84 7.23
C PRO A 188 -9.92 -6.91 6.19
N THR A 189 -9.89 -8.17 6.60
CA THR A 189 -10.37 -9.26 5.75
C THR A 189 -11.86 -9.07 5.39
N THR A 190 -12.19 -9.38 4.14
CA THR A 190 -13.57 -9.41 3.64
C THR A 190 -14.15 -10.82 3.63
N ARG A 191 -13.38 -11.85 4.03
CA ARG A 191 -13.87 -13.22 4.10
C ARG A 191 -14.97 -13.34 5.15
N PRO A 192 -16.00 -14.17 4.89
CA PRO A 192 -16.96 -14.53 5.93
C PRO A 192 -16.23 -15.31 7.02
N LEU A 193 -16.25 -14.78 8.25
CA LEU A 193 -15.64 -15.44 9.40
C LEU A 193 -16.71 -16.14 10.24
N ASN A 194 -16.42 -17.37 10.66
CA ASN A 194 -17.26 -18.08 11.61
C ASN A 194 -17.00 -17.57 13.03
N GLY A 195 -17.89 -16.71 13.54
CA GLY A 195 -17.83 -16.19 14.91
C GLY A 195 -17.94 -14.67 14.99
N LYS A 196 -17.96 -14.15 16.23
CA LYS A 196 -17.96 -12.72 16.51
C LYS A 196 -16.53 -12.23 16.66
N TYR A 197 -16.01 -11.55 15.64
CA TYR A 197 -14.70 -10.93 15.64
C TYR A 197 -14.83 -9.41 15.57
N GLY A 198 -14.02 -8.70 16.36
CA GLY A 198 -13.95 -7.24 16.34
C GLY A 198 -13.16 -6.69 15.16
N ALA A 199 -13.05 -5.35 15.06
CA ALA A 199 -12.31 -4.69 13.99
C ALA A 199 -10.82 -5.07 13.99
N ARG A 200 -10.15 -5.07 15.16
CA ARG A 200 -8.75 -5.46 15.31
C ARG A 200 -8.47 -6.90 14.83
N HIS A 201 -9.38 -7.83 15.11
CA HIS A 201 -9.24 -9.22 14.63
C HIS A 201 -9.31 -9.29 13.11
N ARG A 202 -10.28 -8.61 12.48
CA ARG A 202 -10.39 -8.59 11.02
C ARG A 202 -9.19 -7.91 10.36
N ALA A 203 -8.69 -6.83 10.96
CA ALA A 203 -7.48 -6.12 10.54
C ALA A 203 -6.27 -7.06 10.57
N ALA A 204 -6.06 -7.77 11.68
CA ALA A 204 -4.95 -8.72 11.81
C ALA A 204 -5.03 -9.88 10.81
N ILE A 205 -6.23 -10.43 10.59
CA ILE A 205 -6.45 -11.50 9.60
C ILE A 205 -6.17 -10.97 8.19
N GLY A 206 -6.75 -9.83 7.82
CA GLY A 206 -6.55 -9.24 6.49
C GLY A 206 -5.08 -8.91 6.22
N PHE A 207 -4.35 -8.47 7.24
CA PHE A 207 -2.92 -8.24 7.14
C PHE A 207 -2.13 -9.53 6.93
N SER A 208 -2.43 -10.59 7.68
CA SER A 208 -1.73 -11.88 7.56
C SER A 208 -2.13 -12.69 6.31
N GLU A 209 -3.22 -12.34 5.62
CA GLU A 209 -3.59 -12.93 4.32
C GLU A 209 -2.60 -12.54 3.20
N VAL A 210 -2.06 -11.32 3.27
CA VAL A 210 -1.18 -10.77 2.23
C VAL A 210 0.29 -10.72 2.64
N HIS A 211 0.58 -10.63 3.94
CA HIS A 211 1.94 -10.50 4.46
C HIS A 211 2.36 -11.69 5.32
N ARG A 212 3.63 -12.06 5.20
CA ARG A 212 4.26 -13.12 6.02
C ARG A 212 4.74 -12.57 7.35
N SER A 213 3.79 -12.12 8.17
CA SER A 213 4.02 -11.62 9.52
C SER A 213 3.19 -12.40 10.54
N ILE A 214 3.62 -12.35 11.80
CA ILE A 214 2.78 -12.73 12.94
C ILE A 214 2.21 -11.48 13.57
N THR A 215 0.89 -11.46 13.74
CA THR A 215 0.19 -10.40 14.46
C THR A 215 -0.50 -10.96 15.69
N VAL A 216 -0.10 -10.47 16.86
CA VAL A 216 -0.72 -10.77 18.15
C VAL A 216 -1.92 -9.85 18.36
N VAL A 217 -3.05 -10.41 18.76
CA VAL A 217 -4.29 -9.68 19.03
C VAL A 217 -4.78 -9.98 20.44
N VAL A 218 -5.14 -8.94 21.19
CA VAL A 218 -5.86 -9.04 22.46
C VAL A 218 -7.26 -8.46 22.27
N SER A 219 -8.28 -9.25 22.61
CA SER A 219 -9.68 -8.83 22.52
C SER A 219 -10.05 -7.85 23.64
N GLU A 220 -10.60 -6.69 23.27
CA GLU A 220 -11.14 -5.72 24.24
C GLU A 220 -12.42 -6.22 24.95
N GLU A 221 -13.19 -7.10 24.32
CA GLU A 221 -14.41 -7.64 24.91
C GLU A 221 -14.13 -8.76 25.91
N THR A 222 -13.17 -9.64 25.59
CA THR A 222 -12.97 -10.91 26.29
C THR A 222 -11.61 -11.06 26.94
N GLY A 223 -10.64 -10.23 26.60
CA GLY A 223 -9.23 -10.43 26.97
C GLY A 223 -8.57 -11.62 26.27
N ARG A 224 -9.27 -12.33 25.36
CA ARG A 224 -8.70 -13.48 24.64
C ARG A 224 -7.51 -13.05 23.79
N ILE A 225 -6.45 -13.85 23.85
CA ILE A 225 -5.23 -13.67 23.07
C ILE A 225 -5.29 -14.59 21.85
N SER A 226 -4.95 -14.05 20.68
CA SER A 226 -4.93 -14.78 19.42
C SER A 226 -3.75 -14.35 18.56
N PHE A 227 -3.28 -15.24 17.69
CA PHE A 227 -2.31 -14.92 16.64
C PHE A 227 -3.02 -14.95 15.29
N ALA A 228 -2.81 -13.93 14.47
CA ALA A 228 -3.16 -13.94 13.06
C ALA A 228 -1.91 -14.31 12.25
N VAL A 229 -1.99 -15.42 11.53
CA VAL A 229 -0.90 -15.96 10.70
C VAL A 229 -1.53 -16.58 9.45
N GLU A 230 -1.02 -16.23 8.27
CA GLU A 230 -1.47 -16.79 6.97
C GLU A 230 -3.00 -16.74 6.78
N GLY A 231 -3.64 -15.64 7.19
CA GLY A 231 -5.08 -15.42 7.05
C GLY A 231 -5.96 -16.23 8.01
N GLU A 232 -5.36 -16.89 9.00
CA GLU A 232 -6.06 -17.64 10.04
C GLU A 232 -5.82 -17.02 11.41
N LEU A 233 -6.84 -17.06 12.27
CA LEU A 233 -6.78 -16.56 13.63
C LEU A 233 -6.77 -17.72 14.62
N ILE A 234 -5.66 -17.87 15.34
CA ILE A 234 -5.43 -19.00 16.22
C ILE A 234 -5.45 -18.51 17.66
N SER A 235 -6.43 -18.97 18.44
CA SER A 235 -6.49 -18.67 19.88
C SER A 235 -5.28 -19.25 20.61
N VAL A 236 -4.75 -18.50 21.57
CA VAL A 236 -3.58 -18.87 22.36
C VAL A 236 -3.93 -18.78 23.85
N SER A 237 -3.56 -19.80 24.63
CA SER A 237 -3.68 -19.74 26.09
C SER A 237 -2.53 -18.93 26.68
N ARG A 238 -2.76 -18.32 27.85
CA ARG A 238 -1.73 -17.55 28.56
C ARG A 238 -0.45 -18.36 28.80
N ASP A 239 -0.59 -19.60 29.26
CA ASP A 239 0.56 -20.49 29.55
C ASP A 239 1.36 -20.89 28.30
N SER A 240 0.72 -20.93 27.13
CA SER A 240 1.38 -21.34 25.87
C SER A 240 1.84 -20.17 25.03
N PHE A 241 1.50 -18.92 25.40
CA PHE A 241 1.78 -17.73 24.62
C PHE A 241 3.25 -17.58 24.28
N LYS A 242 4.11 -17.53 25.30
CA LYS A 242 5.56 -17.34 25.13
C LYS A 242 6.17 -18.38 24.20
N ARG A 243 5.91 -19.66 24.47
CA ARG A 243 6.42 -20.78 23.65
C ARG A 243 5.97 -20.66 22.20
N ARG A 244 4.69 -20.40 21.96
CA ARG A 244 4.16 -20.30 20.60
C ARG A 244 4.68 -19.06 19.87
N LEU A 245 4.88 -17.95 20.57
CA LEU A 245 5.46 -16.75 19.96
C LEU A 245 6.91 -17.03 19.49
N ILE A 246 7.71 -17.72 20.30
CA ILE A 246 9.07 -18.16 19.92
C ILE A 246 9.03 -19.04 18.66
N GLU A 247 8.10 -20.01 18.59
CA GLU A 247 7.95 -20.91 17.44
C GLU A 247 7.67 -20.17 16.12
N TYR A 248 6.92 -19.06 16.17
CA TYR A 248 6.64 -18.26 14.97
C TYR A 248 7.75 -17.26 14.60
N LEU A 249 8.49 -16.76 15.59
CA LEU A 249 9.56 -15.79 15.37
C LEU A 249 10.89 -16.45 14.95
N SER A 250 11.11 -17.72 15.34
CA SER A 250 12.24 -18.55 14.88
C SER A 250 12.14 -18.85 13.37
#